data_AF-A0A9Q1LQG7-F1
#
_entry.id   AF-A0A9Q1LQG7-F1
#
_cell.length_a   1.000
_cell.length_b   1.000
_cell.length_c   1.000
_cell.angle_alpha   90.00
_cell.angle_beta   90.00
_cell.angle_gamma   90.00
#
_symmetry.space_group_name_H-M   'P 1'
#
loop_
_entity.id
_entity.type
_entity.pdbx_description
1 polymer ?
#
loop_
_entity_poly.entity_id
_entity_poly.type
_entity_poly.pdbx_seq_one_letter_code
_entity_poly.pdbx_strand_id
1 'polypeptide(L)'
;MGETHNHDHHHNHNHNHNHQPPPAQAAAPPVMPLGSARGPLFPPAEQLLQLQYCIHSNPSWPQTVLLAFQHYIVMLGTTVMIATILVPQMGGGPGDKARVIQSLLFTSGVNTLLQTLFGTRLPTVMGPSFAYIISALSAINDLSDGNFRSEHERFEHTMRAIQGSLIVSSFINIILGYGQAWGNLTRFFSPVVITPLVCVVGLGLFGRGFPQVGDCIEIGLPMLILLVISQQYMQRVHPVAQSILERFALLLCIGLIWAFAAILTVAGAYNHVKERTQLSCRIDRSFLLSSAPWIKVPYPFQWGIPIFRASSVFGMMGAALVSSAESTATFYAASRLAGATPPPAYVVSRSIGLQGLGQLFDGFFGAVVGHTASVENVGLLGLTRVGSRRVVQISTAFMIFFSIFGKFGAFFAQIPLPIFAAIYCILYGIVAAIGISFIQFANKNSMRNIYVLGISLFLGISIPQYFVMNTDITGHGPVGTSAGWFNDILNTIFSSPPTVATIVGTFVDNTLEARHSIDDRGVPWLVPFQRRKGDSRNDEFYSYPLRINEYIPSRFL
;
A
#
# COMPACT_ATOMS: atom_id res chain seq x y z
N MET A 1 -28.31 -106.23 -35.52
CA MET A 1 -27.18 -105.67 -36.31
C MET A 1 -27.72 -104.46 -37.07
N GLY A 2 -26.92 -103.39 -37.19
CA GLY A 2 -27.30 -102.04 -37.65
C GLY A 2 -28.06 -101.98 -38.99
N GLU A 3 -28.60 -100.86 -39.45
CA GLU A 3 -28.36 -99.46 -39.17
C GLU A 3 -29.52 -98.62 -39.74
N THR A 4 -29.74 -97.47 -39.11
CA THR A 4 -30.41 -96.22 -39.51
C THR A 4 -30.93 -96.00 -40.94
N HIS A 5 -32.15 -95.43 -41.06
CA HIS A 5 -32.30 -94.02 -41.46
C HIS A 5 -33.70 -93.45 -41.14
N ASN A 6 -33.73 -92.13 -41.00
CA ASN A 6 -34.75 -91.32 -40.32
C ASN A 6 -35.32 -90.32 -41.32
N HIS A 7 -36.64 -90.23 -41.44
CA HIS A 7 -37.37 -89.11 -42.01
C HIS A 7 -38.75 -89.15 -41.40
N ASP A 8 -39.17 -88.11 -40.68
CA ASP A 8 -40.59 -87.80 -40.57
C ASP A 8 -40.84 -86.32 -40.30
N HIS A 9 -41.67 -85.77 -41.17
CA HIS A 9 -42.40 -84.53 -41.02
C HIS A 9 -43.44 -84.70 -39.90
N HIS A 10 -43.67 -83.68 -39.07
CA HIS A 10 -45.02 -83.51 -38.51
C HIS A 10 -45.44 -82.06 -38.30
N HIS A 11 -46.69 -81.87 -38.67
CA HIS A 11 -47.48 -80.65 -38.77
C HIS A 11 -47.83 -79.99 -37.42
N ASN A 12 -47.97 -78.67 -37.53
CA ASN A 12 -48.62 -77.70 -36.64
C ASN A 12 -50.01 -78.12 -36.13
N HIS A 13 -50.31 -77.76 -34.88
CA HIS A 13 -51.66 -77.33 -34.47
C HIS A 13 -51.58 -76.15 -33.48
N ASN A 14 -52.23 -75.06 -33.88
CA ASN A 14 -52.47 -73.81 -33.13
C ASN A 14 -53.47 -74.00 -31.98
N HIS A 15 -53.25 -73.30 -30.85
CA HIS A 15 -54.29 -72.52 -30.17
C HIS A 15 -53.71 -71.40 -29.28
N ASN A 16 -54.43 -70.27 -29.29
CA ASN A 16 -54.08 -68.93 -28.82
C ASN A 16 -54.06 -68.75 -27.28
N HIS A 17 -53.15 -67.91 -26.78
CA HIS A 17 -53.44 -66.96 -25.70
C HIS A 17 -52.81 -65.58 -25.96
N ASN A 18 -53.64 -64.55 -25.81
CA ASN A 18 -53.33 -63.12 -25.90
C ASN A 18 -52.16 -62.69 -24.99
N HIS A 19 -51.17 -61.99 -25.55
CA HIS A 19 -50.35 -61.04 -24.80
C HIS A 19 -50.30 -59.69 -25.53
N GLN A 20 -50.68 -58.63 -24.81
CA GLN A 20 -50.57 -57.23 -25.24
C GLN A 20 -49.10 -56.86 -25.52
N PRO A 21 -48.83 -55.94 -26.47
CA PRO A 21 -47.48 -55.43 -26.68
C PRO A 21 -47.02 -54.61 -25.46
N PRO A 22 -45.72 -54.64 -25.12
CA PRO A 22 -45.18 -53.86 -24.01
C PRO A 22 -45.34 -52.35 -24.25
N PRO A 23 -45.49 -51.53 -23.20
CA PRO A 23 -45.69 -50.08 -23.34
C PRO A 23 -44.48 -49.43 -24.01
N ALA A 24 -44.76 -48.44 -24.87
CA ALA A 24 -43.74 -47.62 -25.51
C ALA A 24 -42.82 -47.01 -24.43
N GLN A 25 -41.51 -47.26 -24.56
CA GLN A 25 -40.50 -46.61 -23.72
C GLN A 25 -40.68 -45.09 -23.83
N ALA A 26 -41.00 -44.45 -22.71
CA ALA A 26 -40.96 -43.01 -22.61
C ALA A 26 -39.55 -42.54 -23.00
N ALA A 27 -39.47 -41.69 -24.03
CA ALA A 27 -38.22 -41.08 -24.43
C ALA A 27 -37.55 -40.45 -23.19
N ALA A 28 -36.29 -40.78 -22.95
CA ALA A 28 -35.51 -40.14 -21.91
C ALA A 28 -35.62 -38.62 -22.07
N PRO A 29 -35.78 -37.85 -20.97
CA PRO A 29 -35.78 -36.40 -21.08
C PRO A 29 -34.50 -35.96 -21.80
N PRO A 30 -34.57 -34.95 -22.69
CA PRO A 30 -33.40 -34.52 -23.42
C PRO A 30 -32.30 -34.20 -22.42
N VAL A 31 -31.16 -34.87 -22.55
CA VAL A 31 -29.96 -34.55 -21.79
C VAL A 31 -29.66 -33.09 -22.12
N MET A 32 -29.86 -32.20 -21.14
CA MET A 32 -29.46 -30.80 -21.28
C MET A 32 -28.01 -30.79 -21.74
N PRO A 33 -27.67 -30.12 -22.86
CA PRO A 33 -26.30 -30.08 -23.30
C PRO A 33 -25.46 -29.49 -22.16
N LEU A 34 -24.45 -30.23 -21.73
CA LEU A 34 -23.50 -29.87 -20.67
C LEU A 34 -22.67 -28.60 -20.99
N GLY A 35 -23.08 -27.82 -21.99
CA GLY A 35 -22.35 -26.71 -22.60
C GLY A 35 -23.09 -25.38 -22.64
N SER A 36 -24.34 -25.26 -22.17
CA SER A 36 -24.95 -23.93 -21.98
C SER A 36 -24.57 -23.34 -20.62
N ALA A 37 -23.27 -23.30 -20.31
CA ALA A 37 -22.81 -22.47 -19.23
C ALA A 37 -23.18 -21.03 -19.62
N ARG A 38 -24.19 -20.46 -18.95
CA ARG A 38 -24.38 -19.01 -18.93
C ARG A 38 -22.99 -18.43 -18.63
N GLY A 39 -22.56 -17.42 -19.40
CA GLY A 39 -21.25 -16.78 -19.21
C GLY A 39 -21.00 -16.40 -17.75
N PRO A 40 -19.80 -15.92 -17.40
CA PRO A 40 -19.43 -15.67 -16.00
C PRO A 40 -20.54 -14.94 -15.25
N LEU A 41 -21.03 -15.53 -14.14
CA LEU A 41 -22.11 -14.95 -13.33
C LEU A 41 -21.79 -13.50 -12.90
N PHE A 42 -20.51 -13.19 -12.80
CA PHE A 42 -19.98 -11.87 -12.50
C PHE A 42 -19.05 -11.42 -13.65
N PRO A 43 -19.51 -10.55 -14.57
CA PRO A 43 -18.63 -9.97 -15.58
C PRO A 43 -17.60 -9.04 -14.91
N PRO A 44 -16.41 -8.85 -15.53
CA PRO A 44 -15.42 -7.91 -15.02
C PRO A 44 -16.00 -6.51 -14.88
N ALA A 45 -15.90 -5.93 -13.68
CA ALA A 45 -16.39 -4.57 -13.41
C ALA A 45 -15.22 -3.60 -13.18
N GLU A 46 -15.21 -2.48 -13.91
CA GLU A 46 -14.17 -1.45 -13.77
C GLU A 46 -14.28 -0.70 -12.44
N GLN A 47 -15.50 -0.40 -12.01
CA GLN A 47 -15.81 0.25 -10.74
C GLN A 47 -16.38 -0.75 -9.73
N LEU A 48 -16.07 -0.54 -8.45
CA LEU A 48 -16.62 -1.36 -7.36
C LEU A 48 -18.07 -0.96 -7.07
N LEU A 49 -18.96 -1.96 -7.00
CA LEU A 49 -20.42 -1.76 -6.85
C LEU A 49 -20.85 -1.09 -5.54
N GLN A 50 -20.01 -1.15 -4.49
CA GLN A 50 -20.35 -0.67 -3.14
C GLN A 50 -19.67 0.66 -2.79
N LEU A 51 -19.11 1.39 -3.77
CA LEU A 51 -18.45 2.66 -3.50
C LEU A 51 -19.49 3.75 -3.17
N GLN A 52 -19.39 4.36 -1.99
CA GLN A 52 -20.36 5.39 -1.56
C GLN A 52 -20.06 6.76 -2.19
N TYR A 53 -18.79 7.11 -2.30
CA TYR A 53 -18.33 8.35 -2.94
C TYR A 53 -17.20 8.06 -3.91
N CYS A 54 -17.42 8.38 -5.19
CA CYS A 54 -16.37 8.40 -6.20
C CYS A 54 -15.48 9.65 -6.05
N ILE A 55 -14.38 9.69 -6.80
CA ILE A 55 -13.37 10.76 -6.76
C ILE A 55 -13.89 12.21 -6.83
N HIS A 56 -14.91 12.47 -7.64
CA HIS A 56 -15.53 13.79 -7.80
C HIS A 56 -16.72 14.03 -6.86
N SER A 57 -17.25 12.98 -6.25
CA SER A 57 -18.37 13.07 -5.30
C SER A 57 -17.83 13.40 -3.91
N ASN A 58 -18.51 14.28 -3.19
CA ASN A 58 -18.06 14.75 -1.89
C ASN A 58 -19.15 14.55 -0.84
N PRO A 59 -18.79 14.02 0.35
CA PRO A 59 -19.72 13.98 1.46
C PRO A 59 -20.07 15.39 1.96
N SER A 60 -21.04 15.47 2.87
CA SER A 60 -21.33 16.72 3.57
C SER A 60 -20.09 17.28 4.27
N TRP A 61 -20.04 18.60 4.47
CA TRP A 61 -18.87 19.26 5.08
C TRP A 61 -18.45 18.68 6.43
N PRO A 62 -19.34 18.44 7.41
CA PRO A 62 -18.96 17.85 8.69
C PRO A 62 -18.35 16.45 8.54
N GLN A 63 -18.95 15.63 7.67
CA GLN A 63 -18.42 14.29 7.38
C GLN A 63 -17.05 14.37 6.70
N THR A 64 -16.88 15.31 5.77
CA THR A 64 -15.61 15.54 5.07
C THR A 64 -14.50 15.88 6.06
N VAL A 65 -14.77 16.75 7.04
CA VAL A 65 -13.80 17.15 8.06
C VAL A 65 -13.39 15.97 8.94
N LEU A 66 -14.34 15.14 9.39
CA LEU A 66 -14.05 13.97 10.21
C LEU A 66 -13.28 12.88 9.42
N LEU A 67 -13.66 12.62 8.18
CA LEU A 67 -12.94 11.68 7.31
C LEU A 67 -11.52 12.19 6.98
N ALA A 68 -11.36 13.49 6.78
CA ALA A 68 -10.05 14.11 6.57
C ALA A 68 -9.16 13.95 7.82
N PHE A 69 -9.72 14.12 9.01
CA PHE A 69 -9.03 13.84 10.27
C PHE A 69 -8.62 12.36 10.40
N GLN A 70 -9.45 11.44 9.90
CA GLN A 70 -9.13 10.01 9.85
C GLN A 70 -7.91 9.71 8.98
N HIS A 71 -7.80 10.31 7.80
CA HIS A 71 -6.60 10.19 6.95
C HIS A 71 -5.33 10.73 7.62
N TYR A 72 -5.46 11.81 8.40
CA TYR A 72 -4.36 12.34 9.21
C TYR A 72 -3.93 11.34 10.29
N ILE A 73 -4.86 10.81 11.09
CA ILE A 73 -4.56 9.87 12.18
C ILE A 73 -3.90 8.60 11.64
N VAL A 74 -4.38 8.05 10.52
CA VAL A 74 -3.80 6.83 9.93
C VAL A 74 -2.37 7.08 9.44
N MET A 75 -2.08 8.25 8.85
CA MET A 75 -0.73 8.64 8.44
C MET A 75 0.20 8.95 9.62
N LEU A 76 -0.35 9.49 10.71
CA LEU A 76 0.41 9.77 11.94
C LEU A 76 1.06 8.50 12.51
N GLY A 77 0.39 7.35 12.43
CA GLY A 77 0.96 6.09 12.91
C GLY A 77 2.30 5.75 12.26
N THR A 78 2.36 5.73 10.93
CA THR A 78 3.58 5.50 10.14
C THR A 78 4.67 6.53 10.49
N THR A 79 4.29 7.79 10.65
CA THR A 79 5.20 8.87 11.04
C THR A 79 5.83 8.63 12.42
N VAL A 80 5.02 8.26 13.41
CA VAL A 80 5.48 7.99 14.78
C VAL A 80 6.33 6.72 14.83
N MET A 81 5.97 5.69 14.06
CA MET A 81 6.76 4.45 13.94
C MET A 81 8.17 4.75 13.40
N ILE A 82 8.27 5.46 12.28
CA ILE A 82 9.56 5.79 11.66
C ILE A 82 10.41 6.65 12.60
N ALA A 83 9.83 7.68 13.22
CA ALA A 83 10.54 8.52 14.18
C ALA A 83 10.99 7.73 15.43
N THR A 84 10.19 6.77 15.89
CA THR A 84 10.53 5.93 17.04
C THR A 84 11.65 4.94 16.72
N ILE A 85 11.75 4.47 15.48
CA ILE A 85 12.84 3.59 15.02
C ILE A 85 14.14 4.37 14.84
N LEU A 86 14.11 5.51 14.14
CA LEU A 86 15.33 6.19 13.70
C LEU A 86 15.92 7.16 14.72
N VAL A 87 15.10 7.94 15.44
CA VAL A 87 15.61 9.03 16.29
C VAL A 87 16.49 8.55 17.44
N PRO A 88 16.11 7.49 18.19
CA PRO A 88 16.97 6.97 19.26
C PRO A 88 18.31 6.43 18.75
N GLN A 89 18.33 5.81 17.56
CA GLN A 89 19.54 5.26 16.95
C GLN A 89 20.56 6.35 16.59
N MET A 90 20.10 7.57 16.38
CA MET A 90 20.96 8.73 16.11
C MET A 90 21.48 9.42 17.39
N GLY A 91 21.02 9.02 18.57
CA GLY A 91 21.28 9.72 19.84
C GLY A 91 20.26 10.82 20.19
N GLY A 92 19.15 10.91 19.45
CA GLY A 92 18.13 11.92 19.65
C GLY A 92 17.17 11.63 20.81
N GLY A 93 16.80 12.68 21.55
CA GLY A 93 15.88 12.58 22.69
C GLY A 93 14.39 12.66 22.32
N PRO A 94 13.48 12.64 23.32
CA PRO A 94 12.04 12.80 23.09
C PRO A 94 11.65 14.13 22.42
N GLY A 95 12.38 15.21 22.72
CA GLY A 95 12.20 16.51 22.06
C GLY A 95 12.57 16.47 20.58
N ASP A 96 13.67 15.78 20.23
CA ASP A 96 14.09 15.58 18.85
C ASP A 96 13.10 14.71 18.08
N LYS A 97 12.59 13.66 18.73
CA LYS A 97 11.54 12.80 18.19
C LYS A 97 10.29 13.61 17.83
N ALA A 98 9.83 14.48 18.74
CA ALA A 98 8.72 15.39 18.46
C ALA A 98 9.02 16.33 17.28
N ARG A 99 10.23 16.92 17.24
CA ARG A 99 10.66 17.80 16.13
C ARG A 99 10.67 17.07 14.79
N VAL A 100 11.10 15.81 14.74
CA VAL A 100 11.11 14.97 13.53
C VAL A 100 9.69 14.62 13.11
N ILE A 101 8.81 14.21 14.03
CA ILE A 101 7.39 13.94 13.74
C ILE A 101 6.72 15.16 13.12
N GLN A 102 6.91 16.34 13.69
CA GLN A 102 6.36 17.59 13.14
C GLN A 102 6.85 17.85 11.72
N SER A 103 8.14 17.62 11.46
CA SER A 103 8.74 17.87 10.15
C SER A 103 8.19 16.93 9.09
N LEU A 104 8.07 15.63 9.43
CA LEU A 104 7.46 14.62 8.57
C LEU A 104 5.98 14.91 8.27
N LEU A 105 5.19 15.34 9.26
CA LEU A 105 3.80 15.72 9.06
C LEU A 105 3.66 16.93 8.13
N PHE A 106 4.52 17.93 8.30
CA PHE A 106 4.51 19.13 7.45
C PHE A 106 4.83 18.79 5.99
N THR A 107 5.91 18.06 5.76
CA THR A 107 6.32 17.64 4.42
C THR A 107 5.30 16.69 3.79
N SER A 108 4.72 15.77 4.56
CA SER A 108 3.62 14.90 4.11
C SER A 108 2.40 15.70 3.66
N GLY A 109 2.02 16.74 4.42
CA GLY A 109 0.90 17.60 4.08
C GLY A 109 1.12 18.34 2.75
N VAL A 110 2.30 18.94 2.57
CA VAL A 110 2.67 19.63 1.33
C VAL A 110 2.74 18.66 0.15
N ASN A 111 3.44 17.52 0.32
CA ASN A 111 3.59 16.50 -0.73
C ASN A 111 2.24 15.90 -1.13
N THR A 112 1.35 15.65 -0.18
CA THR A 112 -0.02 15.19 -0.46
C THR A 112 -0.80 16.23 -1.26
N LEU A 113 -0.68 17.51 -0.90
CA LEU A 113 -1.38 18.58 -1.62
C LEU A 113 -0.87 18.69 -3.06
N LEU A 114 0.45 18.67 -3.25
CA LEU A 114 1.07 18.66 -4.58
C LEU A 114 0.60 17.45 -5.40
N GLN A 115 0.64 16.25 -4.82
CA GLN A 115 0.28 15.01 -5.50
C GLN A 115 -1.21 14.95 -5.91
N THR A 116 -2.10 15.45 -5.06
CA THR A 116 -3.55 15.49 -5.33
C THR A 116 -3.95 16.61 -6.29
N LEU A 117 -3.12 17.64 -6.48
CA LEU A 117 -3.37 18.73 -7.42
C LEU A 117 -2.71 18.51 -8.79
N PHE A 118 -1.40 18.23 -8.80
CA PHE A 118 -0.57 18.20 -10.01
C PHE A 118 -0.04 16.80 -10.36
N GLY A 119 0.03 15.89 -9.39
CA GLY A 119 0.52 14.53 -9.58
C GLY A 119 -0.52 13.61 -10.20
N THR A 120 -0.90 12.58 -9.46
CA THR A 120 -1.91 11.60 -9.90
C THR A 120 -3.32 12.18 -9.86
N ARG A 121 -3.58 13.20 -9.04
CA ARG A 121 -4.95 13.67 -8.74
C ARG A 121 -5.88 12.61 -8.15
N LEU A 122 -5.34 11.46 -7.76
CA LEU A 122 -6.05 10.43 -7.01
C LEU A 122 -6.15 10.85 -5.54
N PRO A 123 -7.09 10.30 -4.76
CA PRO A 123 -7.18 10.52 -3.31
C PRO A 123 -6.06 9.77 -2.57
N THR A 124 -4.80 10.13 -2.83
CA THR A 124 -3.61 9.46 -2.29
C THR A 124 -2.86 10.39 -1.36
N VAL A 125 -2.68 9.97 -0.10
CA VAL A 125 -1.81 10.65 0.85
C VAL A 125 -0.37 10.25 0.59
N MET A 126 0.54 11.23 0.56
CA MET A 126 1.98 11.03 0.53
C MET A 126 2.49 11.04 1.96
N GLY A 127 3.09 9.94 2.40
CA GLY A 127 3.57 9.74 3.76
C GLY A 127 5.04 9.29 3.78
N PRO A 128 5.69 9.31 4.96
CA PRO A 128 7.07 8.87 5.08
C PRO A 128 7.20 7.38 4.75
N SER A 129 8.17 7.02 3.92
CA SER A 129 8.32 5.66 3.41
C SER A 129 9.30 4.82 4.22
N PHE A 130 8.89 3.59 4.50
CA PHE A 130 9.76 2.59 5.11
C PHE A 130 10.90 2.13 4.19
N ALA A 131 10.82 2.40 2.88
CA ALA A 131 11.87 2.09 1.92
C ALA A 131 13.21 2.73 2.30
N TYR A 132 13.18 3.88 2.98
CA TYR A 132 14.37 4.64 3.36
C TYR A 132 14.97 4.20 4.70
N ILE A 133 14.33 3.32 5.47
CA ILE A 133 14.85 2.94 6.80
C ILE A 133 16.20 2.24 6.70
N ILE A 134 16.38 1.29 5.77
CA ILE A 134 17.64 0.55 5.64
C ILE A 134 18.78 1.54 5.28
N SER A 135 18.54 2.39 4.31
CA SER A 135 19.50 3.42 3.88
C SER A 135 19.78 4.45 4.99
N ALA A 136 18.77 4.82 5.78
CA ALA A 136 18.94 5.71 6.93
C ALA A 136 19.78 5.04 8.03
N LEU A 137 19.51 3.77 8.37
CA LEU A 137 20.30 3.03 9.36
C LEU A 137 21.75 2.85 8.91
N SER A 138 21.99 2.51 7.64
CA SER A 138 23.35 2.46 7.07
C SER A 138 24.07 3.82 7.22
N ALA A 139 23.38 4.93 6.92
CA ALA A 139 23.94 6.27 7.11
C ALA A 139 24.22 6.63 8.59
N ILE A 140 23.37 6.18 9.51
CA ILE A 140 23.57 6.36 10.96
C ILE A 140 24.82 5.62 11.42
N ASN A 141 25.00 4.38 10.96
CA ASN A 141 26.11 3.54 11.39
C ASN A 141 27.47 3.99 10.82
N ASP A 142 27.50 4.47 9.57
CA ASP A 142 28.70 5.11 8.98
C ASP A 142 29.18 6.35 9.76
N LEU A 143 28.29 6.91 10.58
CA LEU A 143 28.56 8.04 11.46
C LEU A 143 28.79 7.63 12.91
N SER A 144 28.51 6.39 13.31
CA SER A 144 28.54 5.97 14.72
C SER A 144 29.94 6.08 15.36
N ASP A 145 31.00 5.84 14.59
CA ASP A 145 32.39 5.86 15.07
C ASP A 145 33.01 7.28 15.10
N GLY A 146 32.20 8.31 14.80
CA GLY A 146 32.64 9.70 14.86
C GLY A 146 32.93 10.15 16.30
N ASN A 147 34.01 10.92 16.48
CA ASN A 147 34.34 11.50 17.79
C ASN A 147 33.46 12.74 18.06
N PHE A 148 32.23 12.52 18.51
CA PHE A 148 31.29 13.59 18.88
C PHE A 148 31.39 13.96 20.35
N ARG A 149 31.16 15.23 20.68
CA ARG A 149 31.20 15.70 22.08
C ARG A 149 29.93 15.34 22.84
N SER A 150 28.82 15.13 22.13
CA SER A 150 27.54 14.74 22.71
C SER A 150 26.69 13.92 21.74
N GLU A 151 25.77 13.13 22.29
CA GLU A 151 24.76 12.37 21.54
C GLU A 151 23.85 13.28 20.70
N HIS A 152 23.57 14.49 21.18
CA HIS A 152 22.77 15.47 20.45
C HIS A 152 23.50 16.00 19.21
N GLU A 153 24.81 16.23 19.31
CA GLU A 153 25.66 16.61 18.16
C GLU A 153 25.71 15.49 17.12
N ARG A 154 25.80 14.22 17.55
CA ARG A 154 25.70 13.07 16.66
C ARG A 154 24.36 13.05 15.93
N PHE A 155 23.27 13.31 16.64
CA PHE A 155 21.93 13.39 16.05
C PHE A 155 21.83 14.48 14.98
N GLU A 156 22.24 15.71 15.29
CA GLU A 156 22.17 16.81 14.33
C GLU A 156 23.07 16.56 13.12
N HIS A 157 24.30 16.07 13.33
CA HIS A 157 25.21 15.73 12.25
C HIS A 157 24.64 14.65 11.33
N THR A 158 24.00 13.63 11.91
CA THR A 158 23.36 12.55 11.14
C THR A 158 22.15 13.03 10.35
N MET A 159 21.31 13.88 10.96
CA MET A 159 20.19 14.51 10.25
C MET A 159 20.67 15.35 9.06
N ARG A 160 21.77 16.10 9.20
CA ARG A 160 22.36 16.89 8.09
C ARG A 160 22.89 16.01 6.96
N ALA A 161 23.45 14.84 7.28
CA ALA A 161 23.91 13.87 6.29
C ALA A 161 22.74 13.22 5.53
N ILE A 162 21.68 12.84 6.24
CA ILE A 162 20.44 12.32 5.65
C ILE A 162 19.80 13.40 4.75
N GLN A 163 19.75 14.66 5.19
CA GLN A 163 19.25 15.77 4.38
C GLN A 163 20.00 15.92 3.05
N GLY A 164 21.34 15.96 3.09
CA GLY A 164 22.14 16.05 1.87
C GLY A 164 21.91 14.86 0.95
N SER A 165 21.76 13.66 1.53
CA SER A 165 21.49 12.42 0.80
C SER A 165 20.10 12.42 0.15
N LEU A 166 19.07 12.92 0.84
CA LEU A 166 17.71 13.07 0.29
C LEU A 166 17.66 14.09 -0.86
N ILE A 167 18.37 15.21 -0.73
CA ILE A 167 18.47 16.23 -1.80
C ILE A 167 19.05 15.60 -3.06
N VAL A 168 20.17 14.88 -2.97
CA VAL A 168 20.81 14.29 -4.16
C VAL A 168 19.98 13.12 -4.72
N SER A 169 19.49 12.22 -3.87
CA SER A 169 18.69 11.08 -4.32
C SER A 169 17.36 11.48 -4.95
N SER A 170 16.79 12.62 -4.57
CA SER A 170 15.55 13.16 -5.17
C SER A 170 15.64 13.34 -6.69
N PHE A 171 16.83 13.69 -7.20
CA PHE A 171 17.05 13.90 -8.63
C PHE A 171 16.83 12.62 -9.45
N ILE A 172 17.02 11.43 -8.87
CA ILE A 172 16.67 10.18 -9.57
C ILE A 172 15.19 10.17 -9.94
N ASN A 173 14.31 10.38 -8.96
CA ASN A 173 12.86 10.31 -9.21
C ASN A 173 12.40 11.46 -10.12
N ILE A 174 13.00 12.65 -9.99
CA ILE A 174 12.76 13.79 -10.91
C ILE A 174 13.12 13.40 -12.35
N ILE A 175 14.32 12.86 -12.57
CA ILE A 175 14.82 12.48 -13.90
C ILE A 175 14.00 11.31 -14.47
N LEU A 176 13.75 10.26 -13.69
CA LEU A 176 13.00 9.09 -14.13
C LEU A 176 11.54 9.42 -14.44
N GLY A 177 10.92 10.27 -13.62
CA GLY A 177 9.54 10.68 -13.76
C GLY A 177 9.32 11.63 -14.93
N TYR A 178 10.00 12.78 -14.94
CA TYR A 178 9.83 13.78 -16.00
C TYR A 178 10.52 13.40 -17.31
N GLY A 179 11.55 12.54 -17.26
CA GLY A 179 12.16 11.94 -18.44
C GLY A 179 11.31 10.83 -19.09
N GLN A 180 10.10 10.56 -18.57
CA GLN A 180 9.17 9.53 -19.07
C GLN A 180 9.68 8.09 -19.02
N ALA A 181 10.87 7.84 -18.46
CA ALA A 181 11.46 6.51 -18.33
C ALA A 181 10.55 5.59 -17.50
N TRP A 182 10.01 6.12 -16.39
CA TRP A 182 9.10 5.37 -15.53
C TRP A 182 7.75 5.09 -16.21
N GLY A 183 7.20 6.07 -16.93
CA GLY A 183 6.01 5.87 -17.76
C GLY A 183 6.20 4.80 -18.83
N ASN A 184 7.38 4.76 -19.47
CA ASN A 184 7.70 3.72 -20.44
C ASN A 184 7.83 2.33 -19.81
N LEU A 185 8.37 2.23 -18.59
CA LEU A 185 8.40 0.98 -17.83
C LEU A 185 6.98 0.45 -17.56
N THR A 186 6.06 1.31 -17.12
CA THR A 186 4.69 0.88 -16.80
C THR A 186 3.86 0.45 -18.01
N ARG A 187 4.29 0.79 -19.25
CA ARG A 187 3.67 0.25 -20.47
C ARG A 187 3.89 -1.25 -20.65
N PHE A 188 4.93 -1.82 -20.03
CA PHE A 188 5.16 -3.27 -20.03
C PHE A 188 4.29 -4.04 -19.03
N PHE A 189 3.50 -3.33 -18.22
CA PHE A 189 2.62 -3.96 -17.26
C PHE A 189 1.36 -4.48 -17.94
N SER A 190 0.96 -5.68 -17.55
CA SER A 190 -0.35 -6.26 -17.83
C SER A 190 -1.16 -6.36 -16.53
N PRO A 191 -2.49 -6.58 -16.58
CA PRO A 191 -3.26 -6.95 -15.39
C PRO A 191 -2.65 -8.12 -14.59
N VAL A 192 -1.98 -9.07 -15.25
CA VAL A 192 -1.29 -10.20 -14.61
C VAL A 192 -0.07 -9.75 -13.78
N VAL A 193 0.60 -8.65 -14.16
CA VAL A 193 1.71 -8.04 -13.41
C VAL A 193 1.23 -7.07 -12.33
N ILE A 194 0.17 -6.31 -12.61
CA ILE A 194 -0.42 -5.36 -11.65
C ILE A 194 -0.99 -6.11 -10.43
N THR A 195 -1.58 -7.28 -10.66
CA THR A 195 -2.14 -8.13 -9.59
C THR A 195 -1.13 -8.45 -8.48
N PRO A 196 0.01 -9.12 -8.74
CA PRO A 196 1.01 -9.40 -7.73
C PRO A 196 1.64 -8.12 -7.17
N LEU A 197 1.91 -7.11 -8.00
CA LEU A 197 2.48 -5.83 -7.57
C LEU A 197 1.65 -5.16 -6.47
N VAL A 198 0.34 -5.01 -6.71
CA VAL A 198 -0.59 -4.40 -5.73
C VAL A 198 -0.85 -5.34 -4.56
N CYS A 199 -0.82 -6.65 -4.77
CA CYS A 199 -0.97 -7.61 -3.67
C CYS A 199 0.19 -7.50 -2.67
N VAL A 200 1.43 -7.49 -3.16
CA VAL A 200 2.62 -7.45 -2.29
C VAL A 200 2.92 -6.07 -1.73
N VAL A 201 2.38 -4.97 -2.28
CA VAL A 201 2.52 -3.66 -1.62
C VAL A 201 1.77 -3.64 -0.28
N GLY A 202 0.62 -4.33 -0.21
CA GLY A 202 -0.11 -4.55 1.04
C GLY A 202 0.54 -5.67 1.87
N LEU A 203 0.60 -6.88 1.33
CA LEU A 203 1.10 -8.05 2.09
C LEU A 203 2.55 -7.89 2.52
N GLY A 204 3.40 -7.26 1.70
CA GLY A 204 4.83 -7.08 1.98
C GLY A 204 5.13 -6.24 3.23
N LEU A 205 4.14 -5.51 3.75
CA LEU A 205 4.25 -4.75 4.99
C LEU A 205 3.77 -5.54 6.22
N PHE A 206 3.53 -6.85 6.12
CA PHE A 206 3.01 -7.68 7.21
C PHE A 206 3.87 -7.61 8.49
N GLY A 207 5.20 -7.45 8.35
CA GLY A 207 6.13 -7.30 9.47
C GLY A 207 5.83 -6.09 10.36
N ARG A 208 5.10 -5.10 9.82
CA ARG A 208 4.69 -3.87 10.51
C ARG A 208 3.25 -3.93 11.05
N GLY A 209 2.55 -5.04 10.79
CA GLY A 209 1.23 -5.33 11.33
C GLY A 209 1.34 -6.18 12.60
N PHE A 210 0.99 -7.45 12.50
CA PHE A 210 0.82 -8.33 13.67
C PHE A 210 2.05 -8.46 14.59
N PRO A 211 3.30 -8.50 14.08
CA PRO A 211 4.47 -8.53 14.97
C PRO A 211 4.53 -7.34 15.95
N GLN A 212 4.11 -6.15 15.52
CA GLN A 212 4.03 -4.97 16.38
C GLN A 212 2.79 -4.95 17.29
N VAL A 213 1.71 -5.60 16.86
CA VAL A 213 0.58 -5.90 17.77
C VAL A 213 1.07 -6.78 18.93
N GLY A 214 1.98 -7.73 18.64
CA GLY A 214 2.60 -8.60 19.63
C GLY A 214 3.47 -7.88 20.67
N ASP A 215 3.94 -6.66 20.41
CA ASP A 215 4.68 -5.87 21.42
C ASP A 215 3.80 -5.43 22.60
N CYS A 216 2.47 -5.36 22.41
CA CYS A 216 1.49 -5.17 23.47
C CYS A 216 0.16 -5.81 23.08
N ILE A 217 0.03 -7.11 23.35
CA ILE A 217 -1.14 -7.88 22.94
C ILE A 217 -2.42 -7.40 23.63
N GLU A 218 -2.31 -6.88 24.85
CA GLU A 218 -3.42 -6.43 25.70
C GLU A 218 -4.15 -5.21 25.12
N ILE A 219 -3.47 -4.41 24.29
CA ILE A 219 -4.04 -3.22 23.65
C ILE A 219 -4.27 -3.46 22.16
N GLY A 220 -3.30 -4.07 21.48
CA GLY A 220 -3.36 -4.28 20.04
C GLY A 220 -4.39 -5.33 19.62
N LEU A 221 -4.54 -6.43 20.37
CA LEU A 221 -5.52 -7.47 20.02
C LEU A 221 -6.97 -6.98 20.20
N PRO A 222 -7.35 -6.31 21.30
CA PRO A 222 -8.68 -5.70 21.41
C PRO A 222 -8.95 -4.68 20.30
N MET A 223 -7.96 -3.89 19.87
CA MET A 223 -8.12 -2.98 18.73
C MET A 223 -8.46 -3.73 17.44
N LEU A 224 -7.71 -4.78 17.12
CA LEU A 224 -7.93 -5.59 15.93
C LEU A 224 -9.33 -6.24 15.95
N ILE A 225 -9.68 -6.88 17.07
CA ILE A 225 -10.97 -7.55 17.25
C ILE A 225 -12.12 -6.54 17.17
N LEU A 226 -12.04 -5.43 17.89
CA LEU A 226 -13.07 -4.40 17.92
C LEU A 226 -13.28 -3.77 16.53
N LEU A 227 -12.20 -3.52 15.79
CA LEU A 227 -12.29 -2.97 14.44
C LEU A 227 -12.91 -3.98 13.46
N VAL A 228 -12.56 -5.27 13.54
CA VAL A 228 -13.22 -6.31 12.72
C VAL A 228 -14.71 -6.46 13.09
N ILE A 229 -15.05 -6.50 14.38
CA ILE A 229 -16.43 -6.66 14.85
C ILE A 229 -17.30 -5.47 14.45
N SER A 230 -16.79 -4.25 14.67
CA SER A 230 -17.50 -3.02 14.30
C SER A 230 -17.74 -2.93 12.79
N GLN A 231 -16.79 -3.39 11.98
CA GLN A 231 -16.90 -3.38 10.52
C GLN A 231 -17.78 -4.51 9.97
N GLN A 232 -17.73 -5.72 10.54
CA GLN A 232 -18.41 -6.88 9.94
C GLN A 232 -19.78 -7.18 10.58
N TYR A 233 -19.91 -7.03 11.89
CA TYR A 233 -21.07 -7.53 12.65
C TYR A 233 -22.02 -6.41 13.07
N MET A 234 -21.50 -5.25 13.47
CA MET A 234 -22.35 -4.14 13.91
C MET A 234 -23.16 -3.49 12.77
N GLN A 235 -22.77 -3.73 11.51
CA GLN A 235 -23.54 -3.29 10.33
C GLN A 235 -24.92 -3.93 10.23
N ARG A 236 -25.19 -5.05 10.94
CA ARG A 236 -26.46 -5.79 10.86
C ARG A 236 -27.47 -5.42 11.95
N VAL A 237 -27.09 -4.59 12.93
CA VAL A 237 -27.88 -4.37 14.14
C VAL A 237 -28.82 -3.17 14.01
N HIS A 238 -28.36 -2.06 13.40
CA HIS A 238 -29.19 -0.86 13.25
C HIS A 238 -28.79 -0.02 12.01
N PRO A 239 -29.73 0.42 11.15
CA PRO A 239 -29.42 1.09 9.87
C PRO A 239 -28.73 2.46 10.05
N VAL A 240 -29.05 3.19 11.11
CA VAL A 240 -28.35 4.46 11.43
C VAL A 240 -26.93 4.21 11.95
N ALA A 241 -26.75 3.16 12.77
CA ALA A 241 -25.44 2.80 13.29
C ALA A 241 -24.53 2.28 12.16
N GLN A 242 -25.12 1.58 11.17
CA GLN A 242 -24.42 1.12 9.97
C GLN A 242 -23.76 2.29 9.22
N SER A 243 -24.51 3.36 8.94
CA SER A 243 -24.00 4.51 8.17
C SER A 243 -22.88 5.27 8.90
N ILE A 244 -22.92 5.31 10.24
CA ILE A 244 -21.89 5.98 11.06
C ILE A 244 -20.67 5.07 11.23
N LEU A 245 -20.86 3.79 11.56
CA LEU A 245 -19.78 2.84 11.81
C LEU A 245 -18.99 2.52 10.54
N GLU A 246 -19.65 2.37 9.39
CA GLU A 246 -18.96 2.09 8.12
C GLU A 246 -17.95 3.19 7.76
N ARG A 247 -18.26 4.45 8.08
CA ARG A 247 -17.40 5.61 7.77
C ARG A 247 -16.40 5.93 8.87
N PHE A 248 -16.82 5.83 10.15
CA PHE A 248 -16.10 6.38 11.30
C PHE A 248 -15.69 5.35 12.36
N ALA A 249 -15.95 4.05 12.16
CA ALA A 249 -15.61 3.04 13.18
C ALA A 249 -14.12 3.06 13.53
N LEU A 250 -13.22 3.34 12.58
CA LEU A 250 -11.79 3.43 12.89
C LEU A 250 -11.48 4.49 13.95
N LEU A 251 -12.05 5.70 13.84
CA LEU A 251 -11.86 6.76 14.84
C LEU A 251 -12.47 6.38 16.20
N LEU A 252 -13.66 5.77 16.19
CA LEU A 252 -14.33 5.33 17.41
C LEU A 252 -13.54 4.23 18.12
N CYS A 253 -13.05 3.23 17.38
CA CYS A 253 -12.21 2.16 17.93
C CYS A 253 -10.91 2.71 18.52
N ILE A 254 -10.24 3.63 17.83
CA ILE A 254 -9.05 4.31 18.37
C ILE A 254 -9.39 5.01 19.69
N GLY A 255 -10.46 5.81 19.74
CA GLY A 255 -10.86 6.53 20.94
C GLY A 255 -11.16 5.59 22.12
N LEU A 256 -11.90 4.50 21.88
CA LEU A 256 -12.25 3.52 22.90
C LEU A 256 -11.03 2.75 23.42
N ILE A 257 -10.18 2.24 22.54
CA ILE A 257 -9.00 1.47 22.95
C ILE A 257 -7.93 2.37 23.56
N TRP A 258 -7.80 3.61 23.09
CA TRP A 258 -6.89 4.57 23.70
C TRP A 258 -7.34 4.97 25.11
N ALA A 259 -8.65 5.15 25.33
CA ALA A 259 -9.21 5.34 26.67
C ALA A 259 -9.00 4.11 27.57
N PHE A 260 -9.19 2.90 27.03
CA PHE A 260 -8.90 1.66 27.73
C PHE A 260 -7.41 1.55 28.13
N ALA A 261 -6.49 1.86 27.21
CA ALA A 261 -5.06 1.91 27.49
C ALA A 261 -4.70 2.94 28.57
N ALA A 262 -5.37 4.09 28.58
CA ALA A 262 -5.21 5.10 29.63
C ALA A 262 -5.63 4.56 31.01
N ILE A 263 -6.77 3.88 31.08
CA ILE A 263 -7.26 3.25 32.32
C ILE A 263 -6.27 2.20 32.82
N LEU A 264 -5.76 1.31 31.95
CA LEU A 264 -4.76 0.32 32.34
C LEU A 264 -3.44 0.94 32.81
N THR A 265 -3.03 2.05 32.19
CA THR A 265 -1.82 2.79 32.59
C THR A 265 -1.97 3.39 33.98
N VAL A 266 -3.11 4.04 34.27
CA VAL A 266 -3.40 4.66 35.57
C VAL A 266 -3.64 3.61 36.66
N ALA A 267 -4.29 2.50 36.33
CA ALA A 267 -4.51 1.37 37.24
C ALA A 267 -3.21 0.64 37.63
N GLY A 268 -2.07 1.01 37.03
CA GLY A 268 -0.77 0.46 37.38
C GLY A 268 -0.48 -0.93 36.82
N ALA A 269 -1.28 -1.40 35.85
CA ALA A 269 -1.12 -2.72 35.23
C ALA A 269 0.28 -2.93 34.63
N TYR A 270 0.93 -1.84 34.20
CA TYR A 270 2.27 -1.85 33.59
C TYR A 270 3.38 -1.30 34.50
N ASN A 271 3.19 -1.18 35.81
CA ASN A 271 4.21 -0.62 36.71
C ASN A 271 5.37 -1.60 36.97
N HIS A 272 5.09 -2.91 36.98
CA HIS A 272 6.05 -3.96 37.34
C HIS A 272 6.45 -4.87 36.17
N VAL A 273 6.14 -4.48 34.94
CA VAL A 273 6.50 -5.24 33.72
C VAL A 273 7.83 -4.79 33.13
N LYS A 274 8.40 -5.58 32.22
CA LYS A 274 9.66 -5.26 31.51
C LYS A 274 9.58 -3.91 30.81
N GLU A 275 10.70 -3.18 30.74
CA GLU A 275 10.78 -1.83 30.14
C GLU A 275 10.25 -1.78 28.71
N ARG A 276 10.53 -2.78 27.88
CA ARG A 276 9.98 -2.89 26.51
C ARG A 276 8.45 -2.84 26.49
N THR A 277 7.81 -3.59 27.38
CA THR A 277 6.34 -3.60 27.53
C THR A 277 5.85 -2.26 28.06
N GLN A 278 6.59 -1.61 28.97
CA GLN A 278 6.24 -0.28 29.45
C GLN A 278 6.28 0.77 28.34
N LEU A 279 7.26 0.71 27.43
CA LEU A 279 7.40 1.62 26.30
C LEU A 279 6.31 1.42 25.24
N SER A 280 5.90 0.17 25.00
CA SER A 280 4.92 -0.16 23.97
C SER A 280 3.46 -0.03 24.44
N CYS A 281 3.18 -0.35 25.71
CA CYS A 281 1.81 -0.40 26.24
C CYS A 281 1.36 0.88 26.94
N ARG A 282 2.27 1.64 27.57
CA ARG A 282 1.87 2.81 28.36
C ARG A 282 1.74 4.06 27.51
N ILE A 283 0.75 4.87 27.85
CA ILE A 283 0.52 6.16 27.16
C ILE A 283 1.43 7.30 27.67
N ASP A 284 1.98 7.19 28.88
CA ASP A 284 2.72 8.26 29.57
C ASP A 284 4.25 8.25 29.31
N ARG A 285 4.79 7.19 28.72
CA ARG A 285 6.24 6.97 28.56
C ARG A 285 6.87 7.58 27.31
N SER A 286 6.07 8.16 26.42
CA SER A 286 6.62 8.78 25.20
C SER A 286 7.33 10.11 25.46
N PHE A 287 7.04 10.79 26.57
CA PHE A 287 7.51 12.14 26.94
C PHE A 287 7.31 13.21 25.85
N LEU A 288 6.54 12.92 24.80
CA LEU A 288 6.32 13.78 23.65
C LEU A 288 5.55 15.04 24.05
N LEU A 289 4.53 14.90 24.91
CA LEU A 289 3.71 16.04 25.33
C LEU A 289 4.49 17.06 26.15
N SER A 290 5.37 16.59 27.04
CA SER A 290 6.20 17.48 27.86
C SER A 290 7.24 18.20 26.98
N SER A 291 7.88 17.46 26.08
CA SER A 291 9.02 17.93 25.30
C SER A 291 8.65 18.74 24.05
N ALA A 292 7.45 18.58 23.49
CA ALA A 292 7.06 19.26 22.26
C ALA A 292 6.84 20.78 22.48
N PRO A 293 7.33 21.65 21.58
CA PRO A 293 7.01 23.07 21.62
C PRO A 293 5.53 23.32 21.29
N TRP A 294 4.97 24.41 21.81
CA TRP A 294 3.59 24.83 21.51
C TRP A 294 3.39 25.20 20.05
N ILE A 295 4.29 26.05 19.53
CA ILE A 295 4.30 26.49 18.15
C ILE A 295 5.72 26.26 17.62
N LYS A 296 5.83 25.52 16.52
CA LYS A 296 7.06 25.35 15.76
C LYS A 296 6.72 25.38 14.29
N VAL A 297 7.19 26.38 13.56
CA VAL A 297 7.07 26.40 12.11
C VAL A 297 8.29 25.69 11.53
N PRO A 298 8.13 24.57 10.79
CA PRO A 298 9.24 23.95 10.08
C PRO A 298 9.85 24.93 9.08
N TYR A 299 11.17 25.02 9.05
CA TYR A 299 11.90 25.90 8.14
C TYR A 299 13.01 25.13 7.42
N PRO A 300 13.43 25.57 6.22
CA PRO A 300 14.51 24.92 5.50
C PRO A 300 15.81 24.89 6.30
N PHE A 301 16.53 23.78 6.22
CA PHE A 301 17.82 23.54 6.87
C PHE A 301 17.79 23.66 8.40
N GLN A 302 16.67 23.27 9.03
CA GLN A 302 16.50 23.35 10.49
C GLN A 302 17.51 22.56 11.33
N TRP A 303 18.22 21.60 10.75
CA TRP A 303 19.28 20.85 11.43
C TRP A 303 20.68 21.36 11.06
N GLY A 304 20.79 22.39 10.22
CA GLY A 304 22.05 22.96 9.71
C GLY A 304 22.27 22.70 8.22
N ILE A 305 23.44 23.13 7.72
CA ILE A 305 23.83 23.02 6.30
C ILE A 305 23.96 21.53 5.92
N PRO A 306 23.34 21.05 4.82
CA PRO A 306 23.40 19.66 4.41
C PRO A 306 24.83 19.16 4.22
N ILE A 307 25.07 17.91 4.62
CA ILE A 307 26.35 17.22 4.45
C ILE A 307 26.16 16.17 3.36
N PHE A 308 27.05 16.16 2.37
CA PHE A 308 26.96 15.23 1.25
C PHE A 308 28.02 14.14 1.41
N ARG A 309 27.59 12.93 1.78
CA ARG A 309 28.43 11.73 1.83
C ARG A 309 28.00 10.76 0.74
N ALA A 310 28.96 10.28 -0.06
CA ALA A 310 28.67 9.41 -1.19
C ALA A 310 27.98 8.11 -0.77
N SER A 311 28.44 7.46 0.31
CA SER A 311 27.84 6.24 0.87
C SER A 311 26.34 6.37 1.11
N SER A 312 25.96 7.36 1.93
CA SER A 312 24.57 7.64 2.29
C SER A 312 23.72 8.09 1.09
N VAL A 313 24.29 8.85 0.15
CA VAL A 313 23.60 9.29 -1.08
C VAL A 313 23.17 8.09 -1.92
N PHE A 314 24.07 7.14 -2.17
CA PHE A 314 23.77 5.97 -3.00
C PHE A 314 22.74 5.05 -2.34
N GLY A 315 22.79 4.85 -1.02
CA GLY A 315 21.73 4.12 -0.31
C GLY A 315 20.35 4.77 -0.52
N MET A 316 20.24 6.09 -0.33
CA MET A 316 18.99 6.83 -0.51
C MET A 316 18.52 6.84 -1.98
N MET A 317 19.44 6.75 -2.95
CA MET A 317 19.11 6.56 -4.37
C MET A 317 18.40 5.22 -4.62
N GLY A 318 18.85 4.14 -3.97
CA GLY A 318 18.15 2.85 -3.99
C GLY A 318 16.74 2.93 -3.39
N ALA A 319 16.61 3.60 -2.24
CA ALA A 319 15.31 3.83 -1.61
C ALA A 319 14.36 4.67 -2.49
N ALA A 320 14.89 5.63 -3.24
CA ALA A 320 14.12 6.44 -4.19
C ALA A 320 13.48 5.57 -5.29
N LEU A 321 14.24 4.63 -5.87
CA LEU A 321 13.72 3.67 -6.85
C LEU A 321 12.64 2.76 -6.24
N VAL A 322 12.89 2.26 -5.04
CA VAL A 322 11.93 1.42 -4.31
C VAL A 322 10.62 2.18 -4.07
N SER A 323 10.70 3.42 -3.61
CA SER A 323 9.53 4.25 -3.35
C SER A 323 8.71 4.55 -4.62
N SER A 324 9.34 4.50 -5.79
CA SER A 324 8.65 4.65 -7.08
C SER A 324 7.81 3.41 -7.43
N ALA A 325 8.34 2.20 -7.18
CA ALA A 325 7.60 0.95 -7.37
C ALA A 325 6.42 0.84 -6.40
N GLU A 326 6.66 1.17 -5.11
CA GLU A 326 5.64 1.23 -4.07
C GLU A 326 4.51 2.21 -4.45
N SER A 327 4.87 3.45 -4.82
CA SER A 327 3.88 4.46 -5.20
C SER A 327 3.08 4.06 -6.43
N THR A 328 3.71 3.42 -7.41
CA THR A 328 3.02 2.92 -8.61
C THR A 328 1.94 1.91 -8.25
N ALA A 329 2.28 0.93 -7.41
CA ALA A 329 1.31 -0.06 -6.93
C ALA A 329 0.16 0.61 -6.18
N THR A 330 0.48 1.55 -5.29
CA THR A 330 -0.51 2.30 -4.51
C THR A 330 -1.42 3.15 -5.39
N PHE A 331 -0.93 3.72 -6.50
CA PHE A 331 -1.75 4.46 -7.46
C PHE A 331 -2.77 3.56 -8.18
N TYR A 332 -2.39 2.35 -8.59
CA TYR A 332 -3.33 1.38 -9.15
C TYR A 332 -4.40 0.96 -8.12
N ALA A 333 -4.00 0.71 -6.87
CA ALA A 333 -4.95 0.41 -5.80
C ALA A 333 -5.92 1.58 -5.55
N ALA A 334 -5.40 2.80 -5.47
CA ALA A 334 -6.18 4.00 -5.23
C ALA A 334 -7.16 4.31 -6.35
N SER A 335 -6.77 4.15 -7.62
CA SER A 335 -7.68 4.41 -8.75
C SER A 335 -8.89 3.48 -8.69
N ARG A 336 -8.65 2.20 -8.39
CA ARG A 336 -9.69 1.18 -8.28
C ARG A 336 -10.62 1.42 -7.08
N LEU A 337 -10.06 1.80 -5.93
CA LEU A 337 -10.83 2.16 -4.73
C LEU A 337 -11.53 3.51 -4.84
N ALA A 338 -11.10 4.39 -5.74
CA ALA A 338 -11.74 5.69 -5.99
C ALA A 338 -12.76 5.68 -7.13
N GLY A 339 -12.90 4.54 -7.84
CA GLY A 339 -13.76 4.40 -9.02
C GLY A 339 -13.22 5.11 -10.27
N ALA A 340 -11.93 5.44 -10.30
CA ALA A 340 -11.26 6.04 -11.45
C ALA A 340 -10.71 4.96 -12.41
N THR A 341 -10.49 5.34 -13.67
CA THR A 341 -9.80 4.47 -14.62
C THR A 341 -8.36 4.16 -14.16
N PRO A 342 -7.76 3.03 -14.56
CA PRO A 342 -6.36 2.74 -14.26
C PRO A 342 -5.45 3.91 -14.66
N PRO A 343 -4.48 4.31 -13.81
CA PRO A 343 -3.65 5.47 -14.07
C PRO A 343 -2.85 5.29 -15.37
N PRO A 344 -2.97 6.22 -16.33
CA PRO A 344 -2.18 6.18 -17.56
C PRO A 344 -0.68 6.30 -17.30
N ALA A 345 0.15 5.77 -18.22
CA ALA A 345 1.61 5.81 -18.11
C ALA A 345 2.18 7.22 -17.88
N TYR A 346 1.63 8.23 -18.57
CA TYR A 346 2.07 9.62 -18.42
C TYR A 346 1.73 10.20 -17.04
N VAL A 347 0.60 9.79 -16.45
CA VAL A 347 0.15 10.20 -15.11
C VAL A 347 1.05 9.58 -14.05
N VAL A 348 1.39 8.29 -14.18
CA VAL A 348 2.33 7.64 -13.27
C VAL A 348 3.70 8.31 -13.36
N SER A 349 4.20 8.57 -14.58
CA SER A 349 5.52 9.19 -14.76
C SER A 349 5.62 10.59 -14.16
N ARG A 350 4.65 11.48 -14.43
CA ARG A 350 4.66 12.83 -13.82
C ARG A 350 4.52 12.77 -12.30
N SER A 351 3.84 11.75 -11.77
CA SER A 351 3.65 11.56 -10.34
C SER A 351 4.93 11.14 -9.65
N ILE A 352 5.71 10.24 -10.26
CA ILE A 352 7.05 9.90 -9.76
C ILE A 352 7.98 11.12 -9.86
N GLY A 353 7.87 11.93 -10.92
CA GLY A 353 8.63 13.18 -11.05
C GLY A 353 8.30 14.17 -9.93
N LEU A 354 7.02 14.33 -9.61
CA LEU A 354 6.55 15.17 -8.52
C LEU A 354 6.89 14.60 -7.13
N GLN A 355 6.88 13.28 -6.97
CA GLN A 355 7.38 12.61 -5.77
C GLN A 355 8.87 12.90 -5.56
N GLY A 356 9.66 12.94 -6.63
CA GLY A 356 11.05 13.41 -6.58
C GLY A 356 11.17 14.87 -6.12
N LEU A 357 10.33 15.78 -6.64
CA LEU A 357 10.29 17.17 -6.13
C LEU A 357 9.86 17.24 -4.66
N GLY A 358 8.95 16.37 -4.24
CA GLY A 358 8.57 16.23 -2.83
C GLY A 358 9.71 15.73 -1.96
N GLN A 359 10.50 14.78 -2.44
CA GLN A 359 11.71 14.31 -1.78
C GLN A 359 12.81 15.37 -1.71
N LEU A 360 12.92 16.24 -2.71
CA LEU A 360 13.79 17.40 -2.66
C LEU A 360 13.36 18.36 -1.54
N PHE A 361 12.04 18.60 -1.44
CA PHE A 361 11.44 19.39 -0.37
C PHE A 361 11.69 18.77 1.01
N ASP A 362 11.58 17.44 1.12
CA ASP A 362 11.90 16.68 2.33
C ASP A 362 13.34 16.94 2.81
N GLY A 363 14.30 16.89 1.88
CA GLY A 363 15.71 17.18 2.17
C GLY A 363 15.94 18.61 2.64
N PHE A 364 15.27 19.60 2.03
CA PHE A 364 15.34 20.99 2.47
C PHE A 364 14.73 21.19 3.86
N PHE A 365 13.58 20.61 4.15
CA PHE A 365 12.90 20.77 5.44
C PHE A 365 13.38 19.80 6.51
N GLY A 366 14.41 18.99 6.25
CA GLY A 366 14.98 18.14 7.28
C GLY A 366 14.11 16.96 7.68
N ALA A 367 13.36 16.39 6.74
CA ALA A 367 12.72 15.10 6.95
C ALA A 367 13.79 14.00 7.09
N VAL A 368 13.54 13.01 7.94
CA VAL A 368 14.47 11.90 8.19
C VAL A 368 14.39 10.80 7.11
N VAL A 369 13.33 10.80 6.29
CA VAL A 369 13.11 9.87 5.18
C VAL A 369 12.37 10.57 4.04
N GLY A 370 12.44 10.01 2.83
CA GLY A 370 11.61 10.44 1.71
C GLY A 370 10.17 9.93 1.78
N HIS A 371 9.28 10.53 0.98
CA HIS A 371 7.86 10.17 0.94
C HIS A 371 7.50 9.23 -0.22
N THR A 372 6.42 8.47 0.01
CA THR A 372 5.78 7.55 -0.96
C THR A 372 4.26 7.66 -0.80
N ALA A 373 3.50 7.15 -1.77
CA ALA A 373 2.06 7.04 -1.61
C ALA A 373 1.72 6.02 -0.50
N SER A 374 1.02 6.49 0.52
CA SER A 374 0.68 5.74 1.75
C SER A 374 -0.30 4.61 1.46
N VAL A 375 0.16 3.38 1.69
CA VAL A 375 -0.59 2.14 1.46
C VAL A 375 -1.75 2.04 2.44
N GLU A 376 -1.51 2.37 3.70
CA GLU A 376 -2.49 2.39 4.77
C GLU A 376 -3.64 3.37 4.47
N ASN A 377 -3.34 4.56 3.95
CA ASN A 377 -4.37 5.53 3.59
C ASN A 377 -5.17 5.11 2.36
N VAL A 378 -4.59 4.35 1.43
CA VAL A 378 -5.36 3.72 0.34
C VAL A 378 -6.23 2.59 0.86
N GLY A 379 -5.74 1.77 1.79
CA GLY A 379 -6.56 0.79 2.50
C GLY A 379 -7.75 1.43 3.22
N LEU A 380 -7.56 2.64 3.76
CA LEU A 380 -8.64 3.42 4.39
C LEU A 380 -9.77 3.78 3.41
N LEU A 381 -9.46 4.03 2.14
CA LEU A 381 -10.48 4.27 1.10
C LEU A 381 -11.37 3.03 0.94
N GLY A 382 -10.77 1.83 0.97
CA GLY A 382 -11.51 0.57 0.88
C GLY A 382 -12.31 0.24 2.14
N LEU A 383 -11.77 0.59 3.32
CA LEU A 383 -12.48 0.41 4.59
C LEU A 383 -13.70 1.33 4.69
N THR A 384 -13.55 2.61 4.35
CA THR A 384 -14.61 3.64 4.49
C THR A 384 -15.53 3.73 3.28
N ARG A 385 -15.12 3.14 2.14
CA ARG A 385 -15.80 3.24 0.83
C ARG A 385 -15.94 4.68 0.33
N VAL A 386 -15.03 5.57 0.75
CA VAL A 386 -14.99 6.98 0.35
C VAL A 386 -13.74 7.26 -0.47
N GLY A 387 -13.90 7.39 -1.79
CA GLY A 387 -12.84 7.72 -2.74
C GLY A 387 -12.67 9.22 -3.03
N SER A 388 -13.28 10.11 -2.24
CA SER A 388 -13.33 11.55 -2.51
C SER A 388 -11.95 12.22 -2.43
N ARG A 389 -11.52 12.90 -3.50
CA ARG A 389 -10.27 13.66 -3.51
C ARG A 389 -10.27 14.81 -2.50
N ARG A 390 -11.42 15.46 -2.31
CA ARG A 390 -11.54 16.64 -1.43
C ARG A 390 -11.26 16.30 0.02
N VAL A 391 -11.69 15.12 0.47
CA VAL A 391 -11.41 14.61 1.82
C VAL A 391 -9.91 14.54 2.07
N VAL A 392 -9.16 13.96 1.12
CA VAL A 392 -7.70 13.86 1.21
C VAL A 392 -7.03 15.23 1.15
N GLN A 393 -7.51 16.15 0.32
CA GLN A 393 -6.98 17.53 0.29
C GLN A 393 -7.19 18.26 1.62
N ILE A 394 -8.36 18.11 2.26
CA ILE A 394 -8.60 18.71 3.58
C ILE A 394 -7.74 18.04 4.66
N SER A 395 -7.39 16.76 4.51
CA SER A 395 -6.46 16.10 5.45
C SER A 395 -5.09 16.77 5.49
N THR A 396 -4.64 17.38 4.39
CA THR A 396 -3.37 18.14 4.35
C THR A 396 -3.39 19.35 5.27
N ALA A 397 -4.55 20.00 5.42
CA ALA A 397 -4.70 21.13 6.34
C ALA A 397 -4.52 20.66 7.80
N PHE A 398 -5.03 19.48 8.15
CA PHE A 398 -4.77 18.88 9.47
C PHE A 398 -3.29 18.54 9.67
N MET A 399 -2.64 17.94 8.67
CA MET A 399 -1.21 17.60 8.75
C MET A 399 -0.35 18.85 8.97
N ILE A 400 -0.59 19.91 8.20
CA ILE A 400 0.11 21.18 8.34
C ILE A 400 -0.23 21.84 9.69
N PHE A 401 -1.50 21.87 10.09
CA PHE A 401 -1.93 22.43 11.36
C PHE A 401 -1.24 21.74 12.55
N PHE A 402 -1.32 20.42 12.64
CA PHE A 402 -0.71 19.66 13.75
C PHE A 402 0.82 19.62 13.70
N SER A 403 1.43 19.84 12.53
CA SER A 403 2.86 20.05 12.43
C SER A 403 3.30 21.35 13.10
N ILE A 404 2.54 22.44 12.92
CA ILE A 404 2.83 23.75 13.48
C ILE A 404 2.53 23.79 14.98
N PHE A 405 1.37 23.26 15.37
CA PHE A 405 0.91 23.24 16.76
C PHE A 405 1.33 21.95 17.47
N GLY A 406 2.62 21.89 17.84
CA GLY A 406 3.31 20.68 18.28
C GLY A 406 2.69 19.96 19.48
N LYS A 407 2.11 20.67 20.44
CA LYS A 407 1.43 20.03 21.59
C LYS A 407 0.21 19.20 21.15
N PHE A 408 -0.57 19.70 20.19
CA PHE A 408 -1.72 18.96 19.66
C PHE A 408 -1.28 17.76 18.81
N GLY A 409 -0.23 17.92 17.99
CA GLY A 409 0.38 16.80 17.28
C GLY A 409 0.94 15.73 18.24
N ALA A 410 1.64 16.16 19.29
CA ALA A 410 2.20 15.30 20.33
C ALA A 410 1.12 14.59 21.16
N PHE A 411 -0.06 15.20 21.34
CA PHE A 411 -1.21 14.56 21.97
C PHE A 411 -1.64 13.30 21.21
N PHE A 412 -1.84 13.40 19.90
CA PHE A 412 -2.21 12.24 19.08
C PHE A 412 -1.03 11.28 18.85
N ALA A 413 0.22 11.77 18.86
CA ALA A 413 1.41 10.93 18.74
C ALA A 413 1.68 10.04 19.98
N GLN A 414 0.96 10.24 21.09
CA GLN A 414 1.00 9.35 22.26
C GLN A 414 0.15 8.09 22.11
N ILE A 415 -0.64 7.98 21.03
CA ILE A 415 -1.38 6.75 20.75
C ILE A 415 -0.37 5.59 20.65
N PRO A 416 -0.52 4.52 21.45
CA PRO A 416 0.40 3.39 21.43
C PRO A 416 0.56 2.78 20.03
N LEU A 417 1.80 2.50 19.62
CA LEU A 417 2.11 1.88 18.33
C LEU A 417 1.31 0.60 18.02
N PRO A 418 1.03 -0.29 19.02
CA PRO A 418 0.22 -1.49 18.80
C PRO A 418 -1.21 -1.20 18.28
N ILE A 419 -1.79 -0.03 18.58
CA ILE A 419 -3.09 0.39 18.03
C ILE A 419 -2.98 0.66 16.52
N PHE A 420 -1.94 1.39 16.09
CA PHE A 420 -1.69 1.64 14.67
C PHE A 420 -1.37 0.34 13.92
N ALA A 421 -0.53 -0.52 14.51
CA ALA A 421 -0.21 -1.82 13.95
C ALA A 421 -1.46 -2.70 13.73
N ALA A 422 -2.40 -2.71 14.69
CA ALA A 422 -3.66 -3.43 14.57
C ALA A 422 -4.55 -2.89 13.42
N ILE A 423 -4.59 -1.58 13.24
CA ILE A 423 -5.28 -0.96 12.10
C ILE A 423 -4.64 -1.40 10.79
N TYR A 424 -3.31 -1.37 10.70
CA TYR A 424 -2.58 -1.71 9.49
C TYR A 424 -2.76 -3.16 9.05
N CYS A 425 -2.96 -4.11 9.97
CA CYS A 425 -3.34 -5.48 9.64
C CYS A 425 -4.58 -5.54 8.74
N ILE A 426 -5.58 -4.69 8.98
CA ILE A 426 -6.81 -4.64 8.19
C ILE A 426 -6.59 -3.85 6.90
N LEU A 427 -5.99 -2.66 7.00
CA LEU A 427 -5.81 -1.77 5.85
C LEU A 427 -4.91 -2.39 4.76
N TYR A 428 -3.80 -3.02 5.15
CA TYR A 428 -2.92 -3.73 4.21
C TYR A 428 -3.60 -4.96 3.60
N GLY A 429 -4.43 -5.67 4.38
CA GLY A 429 -5.23 -6.78 3.88
C GLY A 429 -6.24 -6.35 2.80
N ILE A 430 -6.89 -5.18 2.99
CA ILE A 430 -7.79 -4.60 1.99
C ILE A 430 -7.04 -4.25 0.71
N VAL A 431 -5.87 -3.60 0.79
CA VAL A 431 -5.07 -3.28 -0.40
C VAL A 431 -4.63 -4.55 -1.13
N ALA A 432 -4.22 -5.58 -0.39
CA ALA A 432 -3.87 -6.87 -0.98
C ALA A 432 -5.03 -7.50 -1.77
N ALA A 433 -6.24 -7.48 -1.20
CA ALA A 433 -7.45 -7.97 -1.85
C ALA A 433 -7.80 -7.16 -3.13
N ILE A 434 -7.57 -5.85 -3.12
CA ILE A 434 -7.71 -5.02 -4.32
C ILE A 434 -6.72 -5.44 -5.40
N GLY A 435 -5.48 -5.79 -5.03
CA GLY A 435 -4.52 -6.38 -5.95
C GLY A 435 -5.05 -7.64 -6.63
N ILE A 436 -5.52 -8.61 -5.85
CA ILE A 436 -6.14 -9.85 -6.37
C ILE A 436 -7.26 -9.54 -7.36
N SER A 437 -8.07 -8.52 -7.08
CA SER A 437 -9.23 -8.21 -7.91
C SER A 437 -8.89 -7.69 -9.33
N PHE A 438 -7.63 -7.30 -9.62
CA PHE A 438 -7.19 -6.95 -10.98
C PHE A 438 -7.12 -8.15 -11.92
N ILE A 439 -7.03 -9.38 -11.39
CA ILE A 439 -6.99 -10.60 -12.21
C ILE A 439 -8.28 -10.81 -13.03
N GLN A 440 -9.38 -10.14 -12.66
CA GLN A 440 -10.63 -10.22 -13.41
C GLN A 440 -10.50 -9.69 -14.86
N PHE A 441 -9.50 -8.85 -15.12
CA PHE A 441 -9.26 -8.26 -16.44
C PHE A 441 -8.34 -9.12 -17.33
N ALA A 442 -7.91 -10.28 -16.83
CA ALA A 442 -7.11 -11.26 -17.56
C ALA A 442 -7.79 -12.63 -17.55
N ASN A 443 -7.32 -13.54 -18.41
CA ASN A 443 -7.80 -14.92 -18.46
C ASN A 443 -7.28 -15.69 -17.24
N LYS A 444 -8.19 -15.93 -16.27
CA LYS A 444 -7.92 -16.68 -15.02
C LYS A 444 -7.69 -18.17 -15.23
N ASN A 445 -8.13 -18.73 -16.36
CA ASN A 445 -7.99 -20.17 -16.65
C ASN A 445 -6.71 -20.50 -17.44
N SER A 446 -5.88 -19.50 -17.74
CA SER A 446 -4.61 -19.70 -18.44
C SER A 446 -3.52 -20.14 -17.46
N MET A 447 -2.95 -21.34 -17.68
CA MET A 447 -1.85 -21.88 -16.87
C MET A 447 -0.63 -20.95 -16.84
N ARG A 448 -0.36 -20.27 -17.96
CA ARG A 448 0.68 -19.26 -18.08
C ARG A 448 0.45 -18.11 -17.09
N ASN A 449 -0.76 -17.56 -17.03
CA ASN A 449 -1.09 -16.46 -16.14
C ASN A 449 -1.03 -16.88 -14.67
N ILE A 450 -1.51 -18.08 -14.35
CA ILE A 450 -1.39 -18.67 -13.00
C ILE A 450 0.08 -18.81 -12.61
N TYR A 451 0.93 -19.28 -13.52
CA TYR A 451 2.37 -19.41 -13.30
C TYR A 451 3.04 -18.06 -13.02
N VAL A 452 2.82 -17.06 -13.89
CA VAL A 452 3.37 -15.69 -13.73
C VAL A 452 2.91 -15.08 -12.40
N LEU A 453 1.63 -15.21 -12.07
CA LEU A 453 1.07 -14.69 -10.83
C LEU A 453 1.70 -15.36 -9.61
N GLY A 454 1.74 -16.69 -9.60
CA GLY A 454 2.26 -17.48 -8.47
C GLY A 454 3.73 -17.21 -8.19
N ILE A 455 4.58 -17.22 -9.23
CA ILE A 455 6.02 -16.97 -9.06
C ILE A 455 6.31 -15.54 -8.61
N SER A 456 5.56 -14.56 -9.14
CA SER A 456 5.74 -13.14 -8.78
C SER A 456 5.30 -12.85 -7.36
N LEU A 457 4.18 -13.43 -6.90
CA LEU A 457 3.73 -13.31 -5.51
C LEU A 457 4.72 -13.97 -4.55
N PHE A 458 5.14 -15.21 -4.84
CA PHE A 458 6.02 -15.96 -3.95
C PHE A 458 7.39 -15.29 -3.82
N LEU A 459 8.05 -14.99 -4.95
CA LEU A 459 9.36 -14.33 -4.94
C LEU A 459 9.27 -12.89 -4.45
N GLY A 460 8.18 -12.19 -4.75
CA GLY A 460 7.90 -10.83 -4.27
C GLY A 460 7.75 -10.73 -2.75
N ILE A 461 7.55 -11.84 -2.03
CA ILE A 461 7.56 -11.86 -0.57
C ILE A 461 8.83 -12.54 -0.04
N SER A 462 9.22 -13.68 -0.59
CA SER A 462 10.31 -14.50 -0.05
C SER A 462 11.68 -13.85 -0.17
N ILE A 463 12.01 -13.21 -1.30
CA ILE A 463 13.30 -12.52 -1.48
C ILE A 463 13.42 -11.35 -0.49
N PRO A 464 12.46 -10.41 -0.40
CA PRO A 464 12.51 -9.36 0.62
C PRO A 464 12.63 -9.88 2.05
N GLN A 465 11.91 -10.95 2.40
CA GLN A 465 12.04 -11.54 3.73
C GLN A 465 13.44 -12.09 4.00
N TYR A 466 14.06 -12.76 3.02
CA TYR A 466 15.45 -13.18 3.14
C TYR A 466 16.39 -11.99 3.37
N PHE A 467 16.26 -10.91 2.61
CA PHE A 467 17.11 -9.74 2.76
C PHE A 467 16.89 -9.05 4.12
N VAL A 468 15.64 -8.91 4.58
CA VAL A 468 15.32 -8.30 5.88
C VAL A 468 15.83 -9.15 7.04
N MET A 469 15.65 -10.47 7.01
CA MET A 469 16.10 -11.37 8.08
C MET A 469 17.62 -11.47 8.20
N ASN A 470 18.33 -11.30 7.08
CA ASN A 470 19.80 -11.30 7.03
C ASN A 470 20.41 -9.89 7.03
N THR A 471 19.61 -8.86 7.32
CA THR A 471 20.14 -7.52 7.58
C THR A 471 20.43 -7.39 9.07
N ASP A 472 21.67 -7.12 9.41
CA ASP A 472 22.09 -6.94 10.80
C ASP A 472 21.54 -5.62 11.39
N ILE A 473 21.60 -5.46 12.71
CA ILE A 473 21.27 -4.21 13.42
C ILE A 473 22.05 -3.01 12.88
N THR A 474 23.22 -3.27 12.28
CA THR A 474 24.08 -2.29 11.63
C THR A 474 23.64 -1.89 10.21
N GLY A 475 22.52 -2.44 9.70
CA GLY A 475 21.99 -2.11 8.38
C GLY A 475 22.71 -2.79 7.21
N HIS A 476 23.71 -3.62 7.49
CA HIS A 476 24.39 -4.43 6.47
C HIS A 476 23.54 -5.65 6.13
N GLY A 477 23.08 -5.73 4.87
CA GLY A 477 22.34 -6.85 4.33
C GLY A 477 23.24 -7.97 3.78
N PRO A 478 22.64 -9.00 3.15
CA PRO A 478 23.37 -10.17 2.67
C PRO A 478 24.36 -9.87 1.53
N VAL A 479 24.20 -8.74 0.82
CA VAL A 479 25.19 -8.29 -0.16
C VAL A 479 26.34 -7.60 0.56
N GLY A 480 27.50 -8.25 0.63
CA GLY A 480 28.70 -7.78 1.32
C GLY A 480 29.93 -7.69 0.42
N THR A 481 29.85 -6.88 -0.65
CA THR A 481 31.02 -6.59 -1.52
C THR A 481 31.93 -5.52 -0.92
N SER A 482 33.12 -5.32 -1.46
CA SER A 482 34.01 -4.20 -1.07
C SER A 482 33.44 -2.81 -1.41
N ALA A 483 32.39 -2.74 -2.22
CA ALA A 483 31.70 -1.51 -2.57
C ALA A 483 30.46 -1.31 -1.68
N GLY A 484 30.63 -0.64 -0.53
CA GLY A 484 29.53 -0.39 0.44
C GLY A 484 28.31 0.28 -0.18
N TRP A 485 28.52 1.28 -1.04
CA TRP A 485 27.45 1.97 -1.76
C TRP A 485 26.61 1.05 -2.68
N PHE A 486 27.25 0.04 -3.27
CA PHE A 486 26.57 -0.94 -4.13
C PHE A 486 25.75 -1.92 -3.29
N ASN A 487 26.30 -2.32 -2.14
CA ASN A 487 25.61 -3.15 -1.15
C ASN A 487 24.33 -2.45 -0.68
N ASP A 488 24.40 -1.18 -0.29
CA ASP A 488 23.24 -0.41 0.19
C ASP A 488 22.12 -0.36 -0.85
N ILE A 489 22.46 -0.11 -2.12
CA ILE A 489 21.48 -0.07 -3.22
C ILE A 489 20.80 -1.44 -3.38
N LEU A 490 21.57 -2.52 -3.51
CA LEU A 490 21.01 -3.84 -3.75
C LEU A 490 20.21 -4.34 -2.56
N ASN A 491 20.74 -4.17 -1.35
CA ASN A 491 20.03 -4.57 -0.13
C ASN A 491 18.70 -3.80 -0.04
N THR A 492 18.68 -2.50 -0.31
CA THR A 492 17.44 -1.70 -0.29
C THR A 492 16.44 -2.16 -1.36
N ILE A 493 16.88 -2.40 -2.59
CA ILE A 493 16.03 -2.84 -3.71
C ILE A 493 15.40 -4.21 -3.44
N PHE A 494 16.21 -5.18 -3.02
CA PHE A 494 15.73 -6.55 -2.81
C PHE A 494 14.97 -6.73 -1.50
N SER A 495 15.17 -5.85 -0.51
CA SER A 495 14.32 -5.77 0.69
C SER A 495 12.92 -5.20 0.41
N SER A 496 12.61 -4.78 -0.82
CA SER A 496 11.31 -4.21 -1.18
C SER A 496 10.40 -5.22 -1.90
N PRO A 497 9.28 -5.64 -1.28
CA PRO A 497 8.28 -6.49 -1.92
C PRO A 497 7.72 -5.97 -3.25
N PRO A 498 7.20 -4.72 -3.36
CA PRO A 498 6.66 -4.23 -4.63
C PRO A 498 7.73 -4.13 -5.72
N THR A 499 8.98 -3.83 -5.36
CA THR A 499 10.08 -3.73 -6.35
C THR A 499 10.42 -5.10 -6.91
N VAL A 500 10.59 -6.11 -6.06
CA VAL A 500 10.87 -7.49 -6.48
C VAL A 500 9.72 -8.05 -7.32
N ALA A 501 8.46 -7.87 -6.91
CA ALA A 501 7.31 -8.30 -7.70
C ALA A 501 7.20 -7.58 -9.04
N THR A 502 7.57 -6.29 -9.11
CA THR A 502 7.64 -5.55 -10.38
C THR A 502 8.69 -6.17 -11.30
N ILE A 503 9.89 -6.43 -10.79
CA ILE A 503 11.00 -7.00 -11.58
C ILE A 503 10.64 -8.40 -12.08
N VAL A 504 10.27 -9.30 -11.18
CA VAL A 504 9.94 -10.70 -11.51
C VAL A 504 8.71 -10.77 -12.41
N GLY A 505 7.62 -10.08 -12.04
CA GLY A 505 6.37 -10.12 -12.79
C GLY A 505 6.53 -9.55 -14.20
N THR A 506 7.17 -8.38 -14.33
CA THR A 506 7.39 -7.77 -15.65
C THR A 506 8.32 -8.62 -16.50
N PHE A 507 9.38 -9.18 -15.92
CA PHE A 507 10.32 -10.05 -16.66
C PHE A 507 9.60 -11.30 -17.17
N VAL A 508 9.01 -12.10 -16.27
CA VAL A 508 8.40 -13.39 -16.61
C VAL A 508 7.21 -13.21 -17.56
N ASP A 509 6.36 -12.20 -17.33
CA ASP A 509 5.20 -11.95 -18.19
C ASP A 509 5.58 -11.47 -19.60
N ASN A 510 6.72 -10.79 -19.77
CA ASN A 510 7.15 -10.33 -21.09
C ASN A 510 8.06 -11.33 -21.82
N THR A 511 8.65 -12.30 -21.12
CA THR A 511 9.46 -13.36 -21.76
C THR A 511 8.66 -14.61 -22.11
N LEU A 512 7.65 -14.99 -21.30
CA LEU A 512 6.84 -16.18 -21.57
C LEU A 512 5.76 -15.90 -22.60
N GLU A 513 5.95 -16.37 -23.84
CA GLU A 513 4.97 -16.38 -24.93
C GLU A 513 4.17 -15.07 -25.10
N ALA A 514 4.82 -13.94 -24.84
CA ALA A 514 4.14 -12.64 -24.65
C ALA A 514 3.32 -12.18 -25.86
N ARG A 515 3.73 -12.57 -27.08
CA ARG A 515 3.08 -12.15 -28.34
C ARG A 515 1.83 -12.97 -28.68
N HIS A 516 1.79 -14.24 -28.28
CA HIS A 516 0.66 -15.13 -28.56
C HIS A 516 -0.42 -15.10 -27.47
N SER A 517 -0.10 -14.52 -26.31
CA SER A 517 -0.95 -14.47 -25.11
C SER A 517 -1.47 -13.06 -24.79
N ILE A 518 -1.49 -12.14 -25.76
CA ILE A 518 -1.87 -10.73 -25.53
C ILE A 518 -3.28 -10.61 -24.93
N ASP A 519 -4.25 -11.34 -25.49
CA ASP A 519 -5.63 -11.34 -25.02
C ASP A 519 -5.74 -11.98 -23.63
N ASP A 520 -5.05 -13.11 -23.43
CA ASP A 520 -5.00 -13.82 -22.16
C ASP A 520 -4.46 -12.96 -21.02
N ARG A 521 -3.46 -12.11 -21.29
CA ARG A 521 -2.85 -11.21 -20.31
C ARG A 521 -3.74 -10.04 -19.91
N GLY A 522 -4.81 -9.76 -20.65
CA GLY A 522 -5.67 -8.60 -20.41
C GLY A 522 -5.09 -7.27 -20.93
N VAL A 523 -4.11 -7.34 -21.82
CA VAL A 523 -3.49 -6.14 -22.43
C VAL A 523 -4.49 -5.34 -23.27
N PRO A 524 -5.38 -5.94 -24.09
CA PRO A 524 -6.38 -5.18 -24.86
C PRO A 524 -7.28 -4.30 -23.99
N TRP A 525 -7.60 -4.75 -22.77
CA TRP A 525 -8.37 -3.95 -21.81
C TRP A 525 -7.55 -2.78 -21.25
N LEU A 526 -6.26 -2.97 -20.97
CA LEU A 526 -5.41 -1.95 -20.35
C LEU A 526 -4.91 -0.87 -21.33
N VAL A 527 -4.68 -1.23 -22.60
CA VAL A 527 -4.10 -0.35 -23.64
C VAL A 527 -4.86 0.98 -23.83
N PRO A 528 -6.21 1.01 -23.90
CA PRO A 528 -6.97 2.26 -23.96
C PRO A 528 -6.65 3.21 -22.81
N PHE A 529 -6.41 2.68 -21.60
CA PHE A 529 -6.10 3.51 -20.43
C PHE A 529 -4.65 4.01 -20.42
N GLN A 530 -3.71 3.29 -21.03
CA GLN A 530 -2.30 3.70 -21.07
C GLN A 530 -2.05 4.92 -21.96
N ARG A 531 -2.91 5.17 -22.95
CA ARG A 531 -2.80 6.29 -23.88
C ARG A 531 -3.69 7.44 -23.45
N ARG A 532 -3.20 8.68 -23.57
CA ARG A 532 -3.96 9.88 -23.23
C ARG A 532 -5.29 9.99 -24.00
N LYS A 533 -5.25 9.78 -25.32
CA LYS A 533 -6.44 9.80 -26.19
C LYS A 533 -7.10 8.41 -26.36
N GLY A 534 -6.77 7.44 -25.51
CA GLY A 534 -7.32 6.09 -25.63
C GLY A 534 -8.72 5.95 -25.02
N ASP A 535 -8.95 6.53 -23.83
CA ASP A 535 -10.26 6.61 -23.18
C ASP A 535 -10.53 8.06 -22.73
N SER A 536 -11.68 8.61 -23.12
CA SER A 536 -12.10 9.97 -22.77
C SER A 536 -12.21 10.24 -21.25
N ARG A 537 -12.50 9.21 -20.46
CA ARG A 537 -12.61 9.30 -18.99
C ARG A 537 -11.27 9.58 -18.31
N ASN A 538 -10.16 9.25 -18.97
CA ASN A 538 -8.83 9.56 -18.43
C ASN A 538 -8.64 11.07 -18.22
N ASP A 539 -9.12 11.89 -19.16
CA ASP A 539 -9.01 13.35 -19.02
C ASP A 539 -9.92 13.87 -17.90
N GLU A 540 -11.06 13.24 -17.64
CA GLU A 540 -11.94 13.59 -16.52
C GLU A 540 -11.23 13.41 -15.17
N PHE A 541 -10.56 12.27 -14.96
CA PHE A 541 -9.91 11.95 -13.70
C PHE A 541 -8.54 12.64 -13.53
N TYR A 542 -7.78 12.80 -14.61
CA TYR A 542 -6.34 13.10 -14.55
C TYR A 542 -5.90 14.43 -15.19
N SER A 543 -6.79 15.22 -15.80
CA SER A 543 -6.46 16.57 -16.33
C SER A 543 -5.89 17.50 -15.25
N TYR A 544 -5.07 18.52 -15.57
CA TYR A 544 -4.65 19.46 -14.51
C TYR A 544 -5.81 20.38 -14.08
N PRO A 545 -5.77 20.92 -12.84
CA PRO A 545 -6.69 21.98 -12.45
C PRO A 545 -6.53 23.23 -13.35
N LEU A 546 -7.61 24.02 -13.46
CA LEU A 546 -7.61 25.39 -14.00
C LEU A 546 -7.05 25.56 -15.44
N ARG A 547 -7.16 24.54 -16.31
CA ARG A 547 -6.65 24.57 -17.70
C ARG A 547 -5.16 24.89 -17.84
N ILE A 548 -4.35 24.59 -16.82
CA ILE A 548 -2.88 24.74 -16.86
C ILE A 548 -2.27 23.96 -18.05
N ASN A 549 -2.97 22.93 -18.52
CA ASN A 549 -2.67 22.17 -19.74
C ASN A 549 -2.34 23.06 -20.96
N GLU A 550 -2.93 24.25 -21.06
CA GLU A 550 -2.73 25.16 -22.20
C GLU A 550 -1.35 25.82 -22.20
N TYR A 551 -0.68 25.86 -21.04
CA TYR A 551 0.62 26.52 -20.84
C TYR A 551 1.80 25.56 -20.75
N ILE A 552 1.54 24.25 -20.67
CA ILE A 552 2.58 23.22 -20.60
C ILE A 552 2.85 22.67 -22.01
N PRO A 553 4.12 22.61 -22.48
CA PRO A 553 4.44 22.03 -23.77
C PRO A 553 3.92 20.59 -23.89
N SER A 554 3.38 20.24 -25.06
CA SER A 554 2.75 18.93 -25.33
C SER A 554 3.64 17.71 -25.06
N ARG A 555 4.97 17.88 -25.03
CA ARG A 555 5.92 16.82 -24.66
C ARG A 555 5.93 16.47 -23.16
N PHE A 556 5.46 17.37 -22.30
CA PHE A 556 5.38 17.19 -20.85
C PHE A 556 3.96 16.90 -20.35
N LEU A 557 2.99 16.93 -21.25
CA LEU A 557 1.61 16.51 -21.03
C LEU A 557 1.37 15.09 -21.56
#